data_AF-A0A0D3I799-F1
#
_entry.id   AF-A0A0D3I799-F1
#
_cell.length_a   1.000
_cell.length_b   1.000
_cell.length_c   1.000
_cell.angle_alpha   90.00
_cell.angle_beta   90.00
_cell.angle_gamma   90.00
#
_symmetry.space_group_name_H-M   'P 1'
#
loop_
_entity.id
_entity.type
_entity.pdbx_description
1 polymer ?
#
loop_
_entity_poly.entity_id
_entity_poly.type
_entity_poly.pdbx_seq_one_letter_code
_entity_poly.pdbx_strand_id
1 'polypeptide(L)'
;MAASGCAARLAHCLEYGGAEAEALALRALAALLSGSCESVRAVLDTGLARLLPPLLEGPNAATRGEACGAVASLAAGAPLGAPSRIEWLMGTPLVSLVVQRLTVDEFGVKRQALGVVANVLQAFQADPRPSTAGWAASLVYEHGAVAPLVALLDVHDADVLRVALHASGGVLAAGEQLARGSRGGALLDRYFGGAGDAMDASEDAAAADGCAFTGGGEGREPRAVYVF
;
A
#
# COMPACT_ATOMS: atom_id res chain seq x y z
N MET A 1 -16.60 10.04 21.62
CA MET A 1 -15.74 10.37 22.79
C MET A 1 -14.95 9.19 23.35
N ALA A 2 -15.43 7.93 23.31
CA ALA A 2 -14.66 6.79 23.84
C ALA A 2 -13.41 6.44 23.01
N ALA A 3 -13.50 6.46 21.68
CA ALA A 3 -12.39 6.07 20.79
C ALA A 3 -11.15 7.00 20.91
N SER A 4 -11.35 8.29 21.15
CA SER A 4 -10.25 9.27 21.29
C SER A 4 -9.45 9.10 22.58
N GLY A 5 -10.11 8.75 23.69
CA GLY A 5 -9.42 8.45 24.96
C GLY A 5 -8.64 7.13 24.91
N CYS A 6 -9.15 6.13 24.19
CA CYS A 6 -8.47 4.86 23.98
C CYS A 6 -7.23 5.02 23.09
N ALA A 7 -7.34 5.72 21.95
CA ALA A 7 -6.23 5.92 21.03
C ALA A 7 -5.02 6.61 21.70
N ALA A 8 -5.26 7.67 22.48
CA ALA A 8 -4.19 8.38 23.19
C ALA A 8 -3.46 7.49 24.22
N ARG A 9 -4.19 6.64 24.95
CA ARG A 9 -3.58 5.69 25.89
C ARG A 9 -2.79 4.59 25.19
N LEU A 10 -3.28 4.10 24.05
CA LEU A 10 -2.55 3.12 23.23
C LEU A 10 -1.26 3.73 22.67
N ALA A 11 -1.30 4.97 22.18
CA ALA A 11 -0.11 5.69 21.75
C ALA A 11 0.91 5.85 22.89
N HIS A 12 0.47 6.14 24.11
CA HIS A 12 1.35 6.19 25.27
C HIS A 12 2.00 4.82 25.59
N CYS A 13 1.26 3.72 25.43
CA CYS A 13 1.82 2.37 25.55
C CYS A 13 2.87 2.05 24.47
N LEU A 14 2.81 2.67 23.30
CA LEU A 14 3.83 2.51 22.26
C LEU A 14 5.15 3.22 22.59
N GLU A 15 5.10 4.30 23.37
CA GLU A 15 6.30 5.08 23.73
C GLU A 15 7.03 4.53 24.97
N TYR A 16 6.29 3.97 25.92
CA TYR A 16 6.84 3.57 27.23
C TYR A 16 6.56 2.10 27.60
N GLY A 17 5.89 1.34 26.72
CA GLY A 17 5.59 -0.07 26.94
C GLY A 17 6.78 -0.97 26.63
N GLY A 18 6.74 -2.19 27.15
CA GLY A 18 7.60 -3.27 26.67
C GLY A 18 7.06 -3.90 25.37
N ALA A 19 7.90 -4.69 24.70
CA ALA A 19 7.59 -5.39 23.44
C ALA A 19 6.18 -6.03 23.35
N GLU A 20 5.72 -6.71 24.40
CA GLU A 20 4.38 -7.33 24.42
C GLU A 20 3.25 -6.28 24.49
N ALA A 21 3.45 -5.22 25.27
CA ALA A 21 2.48 -4.14 25.40
C ALA A 21 2.41 -3.32 24.10
N GLU A 22 3.55 -3.10 23.43
CA GLU A 22 3.62 -2.46 22.11
C GLU A 22 2.84 -3.28 21.07
N ALA A 23 3.09 -4.59 20.97
CA ALA A 23 2.41 -5.47 20.03
C ALA A 23 0.89 -5.50 20.25
N LEU A 24 0.44 -5.59 21.51
CA LEU A 24 -0.99 -5.53 21.85
C LEU A 24 -1.59 -4.16 21.55
N ALA A 25 -0.86 -3.08 21.81
CA ALA A 25 -1.32 -1.72 21.51
C ALA A 25 -1.45 -1.50 19.99
N LEU A 26 -0.50 -1.98 19.19
CA LEU A 26 -0.55 -1.95 17.73
C LEU A 26 -1.75 -2.73 17.19
N ARG A 27 -2.03 -3.92 17.73
CA ARG A 27 -3.21 -4.71 17.34
C ARG A 27 -4.52 -4.00 17.66
N ALA A 28 -4.61 -3.36 18.82
CA ALA A 28 -5.77 -2.55 19.19
C ALA A 28 -5.92 -1.33 18.27
N LEU A 29 -4.82 -0.67 17.90
CA LEU A 29 -4.82 0.42 16.93
C LEU A 29 -5.23 -0.06 15.54
N ALA A 30 -4.78 -1.22 15.08
CA ALA A 30 -5.19 -1.82 13.80
C ALA A 30 -6.71 -2.07 13.73
N ALA A 31 -7.30 -2.53 14.84
CA ALA A 31 -8.75 -2.68 14.96
C ALA A 31 -9.49 -1.33 14.88
N LEU A 32 -8.97 -0.28 15.55
CA LEU A 32 -9.52 1.08 15.44
C LEU A 32 -9.37 1.65 14.03
N LEU A 33 -8.24 1.38 13.38
CA LEU A 33 -7.96 1.78 12.00
C LEU A 33 -8.89 1.07 11.00
N SER A 34 -9.39 -0.11 11.32
CA SER A 34 -10.39 -0.81 10.50
C SER A 34 -11.83 -0.35 10.78
N GLY A 35 -12.03 0.49 11.79
CA GLY A 35 -13.33 0.96 12.25
C GLY A 35 -13.87 2.20 11.52
N SER A 36 -14.69 2.97 12.24
CA SER A 36 -15.34 4.17 11.71
C SER A 36 -14.36 5.30 11.37
N CYS A 37 -14.76 6.22 10.48
CA CYS A 37 -13.98 7.39 10.11
C CYS A 37 -13.50 8.21 11.34
N GLU A 38 -14.36 8.37 12.34
CA GLU A 38 -14.01 9.07 13.58
C GLU A 38 -12.92 8.35 14.38
N SER A 39 -12.95 7.02 14.43
CA SER A 39 -11.96 6.20 15.15
C SER A 39 -10.60 6.29 14.48
N VAL A 40 -10.58 6.20 13.15
CA VAL A 40 -9.36 6.37 12.36
C VAL A 40 -8.77 7.75 12.55
N ARG A 41 -9.59 8.81 12.46
CA ARG A 41 -9.10 10.18 12.63
C ARG A 41 -8.53 10.40 14.03
N ALA A 42 -9.21 9.89 15.06
CA ALA A 42 -8.71 9.93 16.42
C ALA A 42 -7.34 9.22 16.57
N VAL A 43 -7.11 8.11 15.87
CA VAL A 43 -5.80 7.43 15.84
C VAL A 43 -4.76 8.26 15.11
N LEU A 44 -5.08 8.85 13.95
CA LEU A 44 -4.15 9.71 13.22
C LEU A 44 -3.76 10.96 14.03
N ASP A 45 -4.71 11.54 14.75
CA ASP A 45 -4.52 12.71 15.62
C ASP A 45 -3.58 12.42 16.80
N THR A 46 -3.33 11.16 17.15
CA THR A 46 -2.32 10.79 18.17
C THR A 46 -0.87 10.97 17.70
N GLY A 47 -0.65 11.27 16.42
CA GLY A 47 0.70 11.36 15.85
C GLY A 47 1.30 10.01 15.47
N LEU A 48 0.47 9.01 15.16
CA LEU A 48 0.89 7.65 14.80
C LEU A 48 2.01 7.60 13.74
N ALA A 49 2.04 8.53 12.78
CA ALA A 49 3.11 8.65 11.78
C ALA A 49 4.52 8.75 12.39
N ARG A 50 4.64 9.34 13.59
CA ARG A 50 5.93 9.50 14.30
C ARG A 50 6.28 8.29 15.15
N LEU A 51 5.27 7.55 15.60
CA LEU A 51 5.42 6.39 16.49
C LEU A 51 5.76 5.11 15.73
N LEU A 52 5.22 4.94 14.52
CA LEU A 52 5.43 3.72 13.73
C LEU A 52 6.87 3.50 13.22
N PRO A 53 7.62 4.51 12.73
CA PRO A 53 8.98 4.32 12.23
C PRO A 53 9.94 3.63 13.21
N PRO A 54 10.10 4.09 14.48
CA PRO A 54 11.01 3.42 15.41
C PRO A 54 10.55 1.99 15.77
N LEU A 55 9.24 1.72 15.73
CA LEU A 55 8.70 0.37 15.98
C LEU A 55 8.97 -0.59 14.83
N LEU A 56 8.97 -0.09 13.58
CA LEU A 56 9.32 -0.85 12.38
C LEU A 56 10.83 -1.11 12.27
N GLU A 57 11.66 -0.26 12.85
CA GLU A 57 13.13 -0.43 12.89
C GLU A 57 13.61 -1.16 14.14
N GLY A 58 12.74 -1.33 15.13
CA GLY A 58 13.07 -1.95 16.41
C GLY A 58 13.53 -3.41 16.28
N PRO A 59 14.24 -3.95 17.29
CA PRO A 59 14.83 -5.29 17.22
C PRO A 59 13.80 -6.43 17.28
N ASN A 60 12.59 -6.18 17.81
CA ASN A 60 11.58 -7.22 18.00
C ASN A 60 10.73 -7.47 16.73
N ALA A 61 10.84 -8.67 16.16
CA ALA A 61 10.07 -9.06 14.97
C ALA A 61 8.55 -9.06 15.21
N ALA A 62 8.07 -9.40 16.41
CA ALA A 62 6.64 -9.38 16.72
C ALA A 62 6.07 -7.95 16.66
N THR A 63 6.78 -6.98 17.26
CA THR A 63 6.40 -5.56 17.18
C THR A 63 6.41 -5.07 15.73
N ARG A 64 7.45 -5.40 14.95
CA ARG A 64 7.53 -5.02 13.53
C ARG A 64 6.36 -5.57 12.72
N GLY A 65 5.99 -6.84 12.93
CA GLY A 65 4.85 -7.48 12.29
C GLY A 65 3.53 -6.77 12.58
N GLU A 66 3.25 -6.49 13.86
CA GLU A 66 2.03 -5.76 14.25
C GLU A 66 2.02 -4.32 13.74
N ALA A 67 3.19 -3.67 13.66
CA ALA A 67 3.31 -2.33 13.10
C ALA A 67 3.00 -2.33 11.60
N CYS A 68 3.52 -3.30 10.84
CA CYS A 68 3.12 -3.52 9.45
C CYS A 68 1.62 -3.81 9.32
N GLY A 69 1.06 -4.63 10.22
CA GLY A 69 -0.37 -4.93 10.26
C GLY A 69 -1.23 -3.69 10.48
N ALA A 70 -0.84 -2.80 11.40
CA ALA A 70 -1.52 -1.53 11.63
C ALA A 70 -1.48 -0.63 10.38
N VAL A 71 -0.34 -0.58 9.67
CA VAL A 71 -0.24 0.14 8.39
C VAL A 71 -1.12 -0.51 7.31
N ALA A 72 -1.20 -1.85 7.27
CA ALA A 72 -2.05 -2.56 6.32
C ALA A 72 -3.53 -2.23 6.56
N SER A 73 -3.98 -2.19 7.82
CA SER A 73 -5.33 -1.74 8.20
C SER A 73 -5.60 -0.28 7.84
N LEU A 74 -4.59 0.59 7.91
CA LEU A 74 -4.71 1.98 7.44
C LEU A 74 -4.93 2.04 5.92
N ALA A 75 -4.18 1.25 5.15
CA ALA A 75 -4.28 1.19 3.69
C ALA A 75 -5.55 0.48 3.19
N ALA A 76 -6.06 -0.48 3.96
CA ALA A 76 -7.24 -1.29 3.66
C ALA A 76 -8.57 -0.50 3.65
N GLY A 77 -8.70 0.49 4.52
CA GLY A 77 -10.00 1.09 4.82
C GLY A 77 -10.53 2.03 3.75
N ALA A 78 -11.84 2.29 3.80
CA ALA A 78 -12.52 3.21 2.89
C ALA A 78 -11.93 4.64 2.93
N PRO A 79 -12.07 5.43 1.83
CA PRO A 79 -11.59 6.80 1.79
C PRO A 79 -12.25 7.65 2.90
N LEU A 80 -11.45 8.50 3.53
CA LEU A 80 -11.82 9.23 4.74
C LEU A 80 -11.72 10.73 4.46
N GLY A 81 -12.76 11.31 3.85
CA GLY A 81 -12.70 12.71 3.40
C GLY A 81 -11.51 12.99 2.46
N ALA A 82 -11.05 14.24 2.44
CA ALA A 82 -9.83 14.66 1.72
C ALA A 82 -8.64 14.83 2.68
N PRO A 83 -7.38 14.57 2.26
CA PRO A 83 -6.94 13.55 1.29
C PRO A 83 -7.20 12.13 1.80
N SER A 84 -7.24 11.15 0.90
CA SER A 84 -7.51 9.74 1.22
C SER A 84 -6.47 9.14 2.18
N ARG A 85 -6.83 8.06 2.91
CA ARG A 85 -5.91 7.40 3.87
C ARG A 85 -4.57 7.01 3.24
N ILE A 86 -4.61 6.62 1.97
CA ILE A 86 -3.44 6.20 1.20
C ILE A 86 -2.63 7.42 0.77
N GLU A 87 -3.25 8.54 0.38
CA GLU A 87 -2.53 9.79 0.15
C GLU A 87 -1.74 10.23 1.39
N TRP A 88 -2.35 10.13 2.58
CA TRP A 88 -1.65 10.40 3.83
C TRP A 88 -0.48 9.43 4.04
N LEU A 89 -0.71 8.12 3.83
CA LEU A 89 0.32 7.09 3.97
C LEU A 89 1.51 7.33 3.03
N MET A 90 1.24 7.66 1.77
CA MET A 90 2.26 7.97 0.76
C MET A 90 3.05 9.25 1.06
N GLY A 91 2.48 10.16 1.86
CA GLY A 91 3.18 11.34 2.38
C GLY A 91 4.11 11.05 3.57
N THR A 92 4.19 9.80 4.04
CA THR A 92 5.03 9.39 5.17
C THR A 92 6.13 8.41 4.74
N PRO A 93 7.24 8.28 5.49
CA PRO A 93 8.28 7.31 5.18
C PRO A 93 7.88 5.84 5.43
N LEU A 94 6.63 5.59 5.89
CA LEU A 94 6.17 4.26 6.29
C LEU A 94 6.21 3.26 5.15
N VAL A 95 5.84 3.68 3.93
CA VAL A 95 5.84 2.80 2.75
C VAL A 95 7.25 2.29 2.45
N SER A 96 8.24 3.17 2.55
CA SER A 96 9.65 2.82 2.35
C SER A 96 10.12 1.78 3.37
N LEU A 97 9.83 2.03 4.64
CA LEU A 97 10.19 1.11 5.72
C LEU A 97 9.53 -0.25 5.54
N VAL A 98 8.24 -0.29 5.16
CA VAL A 98 7.51 -1.53 4.92
C VAL A 98 8.13 -2.35 3.78
N VAL A 99 8.50 -1.71 2.66
CA VAL A 99 9.16 -2.42 1.54
C VAL A 99 10.55 -2.93 1.94
N GLN A 100 11.28 -2.18 2.76
CA GLN A 100 12.54 -2.65 3.33
C GLN A 100 12.32 -3.88 4.22
N ARG A 101 11.30 -3.87 5.08
CA ARG A 101 10.94 -5.03 5.92
C ARG A 101 10.53 -6.23 5.07
N LEU A 102 9.79 -6.03 3.99
CA LEU A 102 9.43 -7.08 3.04
C LEU A 102 10.66 -7.81 2.46
N THR A 103 11.81 -7.13 2.39
CA THR A 103 13.05 -7.71 1.85
C THR A 103 13.84 -8.44 2.94
N VAL A 104 14.07 -7.78 4.08
CA VAL A 104 15.09 -8.20 5.06
C VAL A 104 14.51 -9.08 6.18
N ASP A 105 13.23 -8.94 6.53
CA ASP A 105 12.69 -9.57 7.73
C ASP A 105 12.30 -11.05 7.58
N GLU A 106 11.90 -11.65 8.70
CA GLU A 106 11.34 -12.99 8.79
C GLU A 106 9.94 -13.08 8.15
N PHE A 107 9.54 -14.31 7.83
CA PHE A 107 8.31 -14.61 7.09
C PHE A 107 7.05 -13.98 7.70
N GLY A 108 6.90 -14.00 9.03
CA GLY A 108 5.74 -13.42 9.71
C GLY A 108 5.57 -11.92 9.47
N VAL A 109 6.68 -11.17 9.46
CA VAL A 109 6.67 -9.72 9.17
C VAL A 109 6.50 -9.49 7.68
N LYS A 110 7.17 -10.27 6.83
CA LYS A 110 7.01 -10.22 5.36
C LYS A 110 5.56 -10.41 4.93
N ARG A 111 4.84 -11.34 5.56
CA ARG A 111 3.40 -11.53 5.33
C ARG A 111 2.63 -10.24 5.61
N GLN A 112 2.80 -9.63 6.78
CA GLN A 112 2.12 -8.37 7.12
C GLN A 112 2.51 -7.21 6.17
N ALA A 113 3.80 -7.09 5.83
CA ALA A 113 4.29 -6.08 4.89
C ALA A 113 3.72 -6.25 3.47
N LEU A 114 3.56 -7.49 2.99
CA LEU A 114 2.93 -7.79 1.71
C LEU A 114 1.49 -7.26 1.67
N GLY A 115 0.75 -7.39 2.77
CA GLY A 115 -0.62 -6.89 2.88
C GLY A 115 -0.71 -5.38 2.66
N VAL A 116 0.27 -4.61 3.17
CA VAL A 116 0.35 -3.15 2.92
C VAL A 116 0.48 -2.85 1.43
N VAL A 117 1.45 -3.48 0.76
CA VAL A 117 1.72 -3.26 -0.67
C VAL A 117 0.51 -3.64 -1.51
N ALA A 118 -0.10 -4.79 -1.22
CA ALA A 118 -1.29 -5.26 -1.90
C ALA A 118 -2.48 -4.29 -1.74
N ASN A 119 -2.71 -3.75 -0.53
CA ASN A 119 -3.79 -2.79 -0.29
C ASN A 119 -3.57 -1.46 -1.04
N VAL A 120 -2.33 -0.97 -1.12
CA VAL A 120 -2.03 0.25 -1.90
C VAL A 120 -2.27 0.03 -3.39
N LEU A 121 -1.83 -1.10 -3.94
CA LEU A 121 -2.04 -1.44 -5.36
C LEU A 121 -3.51 -1.73 -5.68
N GLN A 122 -4.24 -2.36 -4.77
CA GLN A 122 -5.68 -2.57 -4.89
C GLN A 122 -6.45 -1.25 -4.95
N ALA A 123 -6.03 -0.24 -4.19
CA ALA A 123 -6.63 1.08 -4.24
C ALA A 123 -6.34 1.81 -5.56
N PHE A 124 -5.15 1.61 -6.13
CA PHE A 124 -4.85 2.05 -7.49
C PHE A 124 -5.78 1.39 -8.52
N GLN A 125 -5.94 0.06 -8.48
CA GLN A 125 -6.83 -0.65 -9.39
C GLN A 125 -8.29 -0.22 -9.25
N ALA A 126 -8.72 0.09 -8.02
CA ALA A 126 -10.09 0.53 -7.75
C ALA A 126 -10.39 1.95 -8.28
N ASP A 127 -9.35 2.79 -8.42
CA ASP A 127 -9.48 4.16 -8.89
C ASP A 127 -8.17 4.59 -9.61
N PRO A 128 -8.04 4.27 -10.90
CA PRO A 128 -6.80 4.42 -11.67
C PRO A 128 -6.60 5.86 -12.15
N ARG A 129 -6.54 6.81 -11.20
CA ARG A 129 -6.23 8.22 -11.43
C ARG A 129 -4.71 8.46 -11.57
N PRO A 130 -4.28 9.59 -12.17
CA PRO A 130 -2.87 9.91 -12.29
C PRO A 130 -2.13 9.98 -10.94
N SER A 131 -2.81 10.39 -9.88
CA SER A 131 -2.24 10.43 -8.52
C SER A 131 -1.99 9.03 -7.95
N THR A 132 -2.91 8.08 -8.16
CA THR A 132 -2.78 6.69 -7.66
C THR A 132 -1.77 5.90 -8.49
N ALA A 133 -1.69 6.16 -9.80
CA ALA A 133 -0.64 5.63 -10.66
C ALA A 133 0.76 6.07 -10.21
N GLY A 134 0.88 7.31 -9.72
CA GLY A 134 2.12 7.82 -9.11
C GLY A 134 2.56 7.02 -7.88
N TRP A 135 1.63 6.58 -7.03
CA TRP A 135 1.97 5.76 -5.85
C TRP A 135 2.50 4.38 -6.22
N ALA A 136 1.83 3.73 -7.18
CA ALA A 136 2.29 2.45 -7.70
C ALA A 136 3.67 2.58 -8.38
N ALA A 137 3.91 3.67 -9.12
CA ALA A 137 5.24 3.99 -9.66
C ALA A 137 6.28 4.13 -8.54
N SER A 138 6.02 4.95 -7.52
CA SER A 138 6.93 5.14 -6.38
C SER A 138 7.24 3.81 -5.67
N LEU A 139 6.27 2.93 -5.48
CA LEU A 139 6.50 1.60 -4.90
C LEU A 139 7.49 0.76 -5.70
N VAL A 140 7.40 0.81 -7.03
CA VAL A 140 8.24 0.02 -7.94
C VAL A 140 9.63 0.61 -8.07
N TYR A 141 9.73 1.92 -8.34
CA TYR A 141 11.00 2.57 -8.70
C TYR A 141 11.79 3.05 -7.49
N GLU A 142 11.16 3.78 -6.58
CA GLU A 142 11.87 4.42 -5.47
C GLU A 142 12.16 3.40 -4.35
N HIS A 143 11.26 2.44 -4.17
CA HIS A 143 11.32 1.48 -3.07
C HIS A 143 11.72 0.07 -3.51
N GLY A 144 11.68 -0.23 -4.80
CA GLY A 144 12.14 -1.52 -5.32
C GLY A 144 11.25 -2.71 -4.94
N ALA A 145 9.93 -2.53 -4.83
CA ALA A 145 9.02 -3.58 -4.34
C ALA A 145 8.94 -4.84 -5.24
N VAL A 146 9.41 -4.79 -6.50
CA VAL A 146 9.32 -5.93 -7.43
C VAL A 146 10.16 -7.12 -6.97
N ALA A 147 11.42 -6.90 -6.61
CA ALA A 147 12.32 -7.97 -6.18
C ALA A 147 11.78 -8.77 -4.96
N PRO A 148 11.34 -8.12 -3.87
CA PRO A 148 10.76 -8.85 -2.75
C PRO A 148 9.41 -9.49 -3.07
N LEU A 149 8.59 -8.92 -3.97
CA LEU A 149 7.35 -9.56 -4.42
C LEU A 149 7.62 -10.87 -5.18
N VAL A 150 8.58 -10.86 -6.09
CA VAL A 150 8.97 -12.06 -6.84
C VAL A 150 9.56 -13.13 -5.90
N ALA A 151 10.39 -12.73 -4.94
CA ALA A 151 10.94 -13.67 -3.95
C ALA A 151 9.85 -14.35 -3.09
N LEU A 152 8.70 -13.68 -2.87
CA LEU A 152 7.58 -14.27 -2.14
C LEU A 152 6.79 -15.31 -2.95
N LEU A 153 6.99 -15.37 -4.28
CA LEU A 153 6.36 -16.39 -5.14
C LEU A 153 6.97 -17.79 -4.96
N ASP A 154 8.15 -17.89 -4.35
CA ASP A 154 8.79 -19.17 -4.02
C ASP A 154 8.29 -19.76 -2.68
N VAL A 155 7.48 -19.01 -1.93
CA VAL A 155 6.95 -19.45 -0.63
C VAL A 155 5.83 -20.48 -0.79
N HIS A 156 5.80 -21.50 0.06
CA HIS A 156 4.81 -22.58 0.03
C HIS A 156 3.58 -22.28 0.91
N ASP A 157 3.05 -21.07 0.84
CA ASP A 157 1.85 -20.64 1.57
C ASP A 157 0.83 -20.09 0.56
N ALA A 158 -0.32 -20.77 0.44
CA ALA A 158 -1.30 -20.47 -0.58
C ALA A 158 -1.93 -19.07 -0.42
N ASP A 159 -2.11 -18.60 0.82
CA ASP A 159 -2.67 -17.27 1.07
C ASP A 159 -1.66 -16.19 0.67
N VAL A 160 -0.40 -16.35 1.07
CA VAL A 160 0.68 -15.42 0.68
C VAL A 160 0.88 -15.40 -0.83
N LEU A 161 0.92 -16.56 -1.49
CA LEU A 161 1.05 -16.66 -2.94
C LEU A 161 -0.08 -15.93 -3.66
N ARG A 162 -1.33 -16.10 -3.22
CA ARG A 162 -2.48 -15.40 -3.81
C ARG A 162 -2.32 -13.89 -3.71
N VAL A 163 -1.93 -13.37 -2.54
CA VAL A 163 -1.73 -11.93 -2.34
C VAL A 163 -0.54 -11.41 -3.14
N ALA A 164 0.57 -12.17 -3.19
CA ALA A 164 1.76 -11.81 -3.94
C ALA A 164 1.50 -11.75 -5.45
N LEU A 165 0.73 -12.70 -6.00
CA LEU A 165 0.31 -12.69 -7.40
C LEU A 165 -0.61 -11.51 -7.70
N HIS A 166 -1.57 -11.23 -6.81
CA HIS A 166 -2.44 -10.07 -6.96
C HIS A 166 -1.64 -8.75 -6.96
N ALA A 167 -0.72 -8.58 -6.00
CA ALA A 167 0.17 -7.41 -5.95
C ALA A 167 1.04 -7.30 -7.20
N SER A 168 1.61 -8.42 -7.68
CA SER A 168 2.41 -8.45 -8.91
C SER A 168 1.58 -8.01 -10.13
N GLY A 169 0.34 -8.48 -10.26
CA GLY A 169 -0.59 -8.03 -11.30
C GLY A 169 -0.90 -6.53 -11.20
N GLY A 170 -1.05 -6.01 -9.98
CA GLY A 170 -1.24 -4.57 -9.73
C GLY A 170 -0.05 -3.72 -10.17
N VAL A 171 1.17 -4.17 -9.92
CA VAL A 171 2.40 -3.51 -10.40
C VAL A 171 2.45 -3.48 -11.92
N LEU A 172 2.16 -4.60 -12.58
CA LEU A 172 2.17 -4.68 -14.05
C LEU A 172 1.11 -3.77 -14.68
N ALA A 173 -0.10 -3.76 -14.10
CA ALA A 173 -1.18 -2.87 -14.54
C ALA A 173 -0.80 -1.39 -14.38
N ALA A 174 -0.12 -1.03 -13.28
CA ALA A 174 0.38 0.33 -13.09
C ALA A 174 1.43 0.71 -14.14
N GLY A 175 2.35 -0.20 -14.45
CA GLY A 175 3.34 -0.01 -15.52
C GLY A 175 2.69 0.24 -16.88
N GLU A 176 1.67 -0.55 -17.23
CA GLU A 176 0.93 -0.41 -18.49
C GLU A 176 0.16 0.92 -18.55
N GLN A 177 -0.47 1.32 -17.46
CA GLN A 177 -1.20 2.58 -17.41
C GLN A 177 -0.26 3.79 -17.47
N LEU A 178 0.90 3.71 -16.83
CA LEU A 178 1.94 4.73 -16.99
C LEU A 178 2.35 4.81 -18.45
N ALA A 179 2.68 3.70 -19.11
CA ALA A 179 3.08 3.67 -20.51
C ALA A 179 2.03 4.29 -21.47
N ARG A 180 0.73 4.12 -21.19
CA ARG A 180 -0.37 4.66 -22.02
C ARG A 180 -0.61 6.16 -21.86
N GLY A 181 -0.14 6.80 -20.79
CA GLY A 181 -0.30 8.25 -20.61
C GLY A 181 0.74 9.05 -21.41
N SER A 182 0.39 10.22 -21.96
CA SER A 182 1.37 11.11 -22.66
C SER A 182 2.56 11.56 -21.79
N ARG A 183 2.49 11.42 -20.47
CA ARG A 183 3.62 11.61 -19.52
C ARG A 183 4.34 10.32 -19.14
N GLY A 184 3.79 9.18 -19.52
CA GLY A 184 4.38 7.84 -19.41
C GLY A 184 5.72 7.74 -20.10
N GLY A 185 5.77 8.19 -21.35
CA GLY A 185 7.02 8.32 -22.10
C GLY A 185 8.05 9.15 -21.33
N ALA A 186 7.69 10.33 -20.82
CA ALA A 186 8.62 11.18 -20.06
C ALA A 186 9.01 10.63 -18.68
N LEU A 187 8.14 9.89 -17.99
CA LEU A 187 8.47 9.22 -16.73
C LEU A 187 9.36 8.00 -16.98
N LEU A 188 8.98 7.14 -17.92
CA LEU A 188 9.77 5.99 -18.32
C LEU A 188 11.12 6.44 -18.90
N ASP A 189 11.19 7.53 -19.66
CA ASP A 189 12.43 8.10 -20.18
C ASP A 189 13.29 8.73 -19.07
N ARG A 190 12.68 9.39 -18.08
CA ARG A 190 13.41 9.90 -16.90
C ARG A 190 13.94 8.78 -15.99
N TYR A 191 13.28 7.63 -15.93
CA TYR A 191 13.62 6.52 -15.02
C TYR A 191 14.35 5.34 -15.71
N PHE A 192 14.21 5.17 -17.02
CA PHE A 192 14.86 4.12 -17.84
C PHE A 192 15.64 4.66 -19.05
N GLY A 193 15.45 5.90 -19.48
CA GLY A 193 16.06 6.52 -20.67
C GLY A 193 17.53 6.93 -20.51
N GLY A 194 18.30 6.13 -19.78
CA GLY A 194 19.77 6.22 -19.72
C GLY A 194 20.49 5.36 -20.76
N ALA A 195 19.80 4.72 -21.70
CA ALA A 195 20.43 3.92 -22.73
C ALA A 195 19.62 3.89 -24.04
N GLY A 196 20.15 4.60 -25.05
CA GLY A 196 20.18 4.12 -26.43
C GLY A 196 18.93 4.27 -27.30
N ASP A 197 18.94 5.37 -28.05
CA ASP A 197 18.52 5.51 -29.45
C ASP A 197 17.04 5.51 -29.85
N ALA A 198 16.74 6.58 -30.59
CA ALA A 198 15.50 6.90 -31.25
C ALA A 198 15.06 5.82 -32.25
N MET A 199 13.76 5.55 -32.26
CA MET A 199 13.07 5.20 -33.51
C MET A 199 11.62 5.67 -33.47
N ASP A 200 11.45 6.85 -34.09
CA ASP A 200 10.31 7.37 -34.85
C ASP A 200 8.88 7.06 -34.38
N ALA A 201 8.28 8.12 -33.86
CA ALA A 201 6.84 8.32 -33.87
C ALA A 201 6.39 8.76 -35.28
N SER A 202 5.47 8.03 -35.88
CA SER A 202 4.58 8.60 -36.90
C SER A 202 3.24 7.89 -36.92
N GLU A 203 2.18 8.72 -36.82
CA GLU A 203 0.82 8.55 -37.37
C GLU A 203 -0.11 7.52 -36.66
N ASP A 204 -1.36 7.79 -36.30
CA ASP A 204 -2.25 8.91 -36.59
C ASP A 204 -3.34 9.01 -35.51
N ALA A 205 -3.73 10.25 -35.19
CA ALA A 205 -4.91 10.56 -34.39
C ALA A 205 -6.07 10.91 -35.31
N ALA A 206 -7.01 9.99 -35.56
CA ALA A 206 -8.39 10.30 -35.93
C ALA A 206 -9.26 9.04 -35.99
N ALA A 207 -10.22 8.92 -35.07
CA ALA A 207 -11.64 8.65 -35.38
C ALA A 207 -12.40 8.37 -34.08
N ALA A 208 -13.33 9.25 -33.76
CA ALA A 208 -14.40 9.01 -32.82
C ALA A 208 -15.50 8.13 -33.46
N ASP A 209 -16.36 7.62 -32.58
CA ASP A 209 -17.63 6.90 -32.80
C ASP A 209 -17.59 5.40 -33.10
N GLY A 210 -18.25 4.66 -32.19
CA GLY A 210 -18.48 3.22 -32.31
C GLY A 210 -19.11 2.64 -31.05
N CYS A 211 -20.43 2.71 -30.98
CA CYS A 211 -21.27 2.31 -29.87
C CYS A 211 -21.23 0.79 -29.55
N ALA A 212 -21.64 0.48 -28.31
CA ALA A 212 -22.18 -0.79 -27.80
C ALA A 212 -21.22 -1.92 -27.37
N PHE A 213 -21.05 -2.04 -26.05
CA PHE A 213 -21.13 -3.35 -25.40
C PHE A 213 -22.04 -3.25 -24.16
N THR A 214 -23.29 -3.68 -24.35
CA THR A 214 -24.20 -4.01 -23.26
C THR A 214 -23.70 -5.28 -22.57
N GLY A 215 -23.26 -5.15 -21.34
CA GLY A 215 -22.94 -6.27 -20.45
C GLY A 215 -23.45 -5.95 -19.06
N GLY A 216 -24.73 -6.23 -18.82
CA GLY A 216 -25.30 -6.24 -17.48
C GLY A 216 -24.57 -7.25 -16.61
N GLY A 217 -24.26 -6.82 -15.39
CA GLY A 217 -23.52 -7.59 -14.41
C GLY A 217 -23.31 -6.74 -13.16
N GLU A 218 -24.41 -6.39 -12.48
CA GLU A 218 -24.35 -5.99 -11.07
C GLU A 218 -23.79 -7.18 -10.26
N GLY A 219 -22.48 -7.18 -10.12
CA GLY A 219 -21.72 -8.04 -9.23
C GLY A 219 -20.56 -7.22 -8.73
N ARG A 220 -20.82 -6.32 -7.77
CA ARG A 220 -19.78 -5.55 -7.08
C ARG A 220 -18.93 -6.57 -6.33
N GLU A 221 -17.83 -7.02 -6.95
CA GLU A 221 -16.89 -7.93 -6.32
C GLU A 221 -16.52 -7.37 -4.93
N PRO A 222 -16.44 -8.23 -3.90
CA PRO A 222 -15.96 -7.79 -2.60
C PRO A 222 -14.55 -7.26 -2.80
N ARG A 223 -14.32 -5.97 -2.48
CA ARG A 223 -12.98 -5.40 -2.46
C ARG A 223 -12.13 -6.28 -1.55
N ALA A 224 -11.17 -6.99 -2.13
CA ALA A 224 -10.26 -7.82 -1.36
C ALA A 224 -9.44 -6.89 -0.46
N VAL A 225 -9.57 -7.09 0.86
CA VAL A 225 -8.82 -6.36 1.87
C VAL A 225 -7.80 -7.32 2.45
N TYR A 226 -6.52 -6.99 2.32
CA TYR A 226 -5.43 -7.84 2.77
C TYR A 226 -4.98 -7.40 4.16
N VAL A 227 -5.57 -8.01 5.19
CA VAL A 227 -5.13 -7.93 6.60
C VAL A 227 -4.94 -9.35 7.07
N PHE A 228 -3.76 -9.63 7.62
CA PHE A 228 -3.23 -10.96 7.83
C PHE A 228 -3.28 -11.42 9.28
#